data_AF-A0A9J6GN12-F1
#
_entry.id   AF-A0A9J6GN12-F1
#
_cell.length_a   1.000
_cell.length_b   1.000
_cell.length_c   1.000
_cell.angle_alpha   90.00
_cell.angle_beta   90.00
_cell.angle_gamma   90.00
#
_symmetry.space_group_name_H-M   'P 1'
#
loop_
_entity.id
_entity.type
_entity.pdbx_description
1 polymer ?
#
loop_
_entity_poly.entity_id
_entity_poly.type
_entity_poly.pdbx_seq_one_letter_code
_entity_poly.pdbx_strand_id
1 'polypeptide(L)'
;MSSSSESRCCREIPRVDARVPEGEKCITSHQTFRDGCLNIHALEIAYYALMEYRPALLDGMDIHRYTAYRQFVRWIWHVLGAGRRVPLPSCVVSSVRDTFPSEAYTGFKYPEF
;
A
#
# COMPACT_ATOMS: atom_id res chain seq x y z
N MET A 1 12.21 -0.67 14.54
CA MET A 1 13.44 -0.52 13.73
C MET A 1 13.04 -0.48 12.26
N SER A 2 13.04 0.71 11.65
CA SER A 2 12.72 0.92 10.23
C SER A 2 13.90 0.47 9.36
N SER A 3 13.69 -0.47 8.45
CA SER A 3 14.73 -0.91 7.52
C SER A 3 15.08 0.24 6.57
N SER A 4 16.38 0.53 6.42
CA SER A 4 16.91 1.70 5.70
C SER A 4 16.63 1.72 4.19
N SER A 5 15.96 0.71 3.65
CA SER A 5 15.57 0.59 2.24
C SER A 5 14.16 1.10 1.91
N GLU A 6 13.37 1.53 2.90
CA GLU A 6 11.93 1.85 2.73
C GLU A 6 11.60 3.34 2.56
N SER A 7 12.58 4.24 2.63
CA SER A 7 12.33 5.69 2.64
C SER A 7 12.44 6.32 1.26
N ARG A 8 11.60 5.92 0.29
CA ARG A 8 11.50 6.59 -1.01
C ARG A 8 10.40 7.63 -1.04
N CYS A 9 10.66 8.79 -1.64
CA CYS A 9 9.64 9.80 -1.86
C CYS A 9 8.67 9.37 -2.98
N CYS A 10 7.40 9.74 -2.90
CA CYS A 10 6.44 9.47 -3.97
C CYS A 10 6.81 10.13 -5.31
N ARG A 11 7.58 11.23 -5.26
CA ARG A 11 8.11 11.95 -6.42
C ARG A 11 9.30 11.25 -7.08
N GLU A 12 9.99 10.35 -6.38
CA GLU A 12 11.14 9.60 -6.92
C GLU A 12 10.71 8.35 -7.69
N ILE A 13 9.43 7.97 -7.62
CA ILE A 13 8.89 6.81 -8.31
C ILE A 13 8.07 7.33 -9.50
N PRO A 14 8.56 7.24 -10.75
CA PRO A 14 7.94 7.94 -11.89
C PRO A 14 6.45 7.64 -12.08
N ARG A 15 6.01 6.40 -11.85
CA ARG A 15 4.60 6.02 -11.94
C ARG A 15 3.72 6.60 -10.84
N VAL A 16 4.30 6.82 -9.65
CA VAL A 16 3.60 7.46 -8.54
C VAL A 16 3.60 8.97 -8.74
N ASP A 17 4.72 9.54 -9.16
CA ASP A 17 4.87 10.97 -9.46
C ASP A 17 3.85 11.44 -10.50
N ALA A 18 3.67 10.67 -11.58
CA ALA A 18 2.67 10.93 -12.62
C ALA A 18 1.21 10.89 -12.13
N ARG A 19 0.97 10.40 -10.91
CA ARG A 19 -0.36 10.36 -10.28
C ARG A 19 -0.52 11.40 -9.18
N VAL A 20 0.51 12.20 -8.87
CA VAL A 20 0.35 13.29 -7.91
C VAL A 20 -0.51 14.38 -8.56
N PRO A 21 -1.57 14.88 -7.88
CA PRO A 21 -2.42 15.92 -8.45
C PRO A 21 -1.63 17.17 -8.82
N GLU A 22 -2.09 17.89 -9.85
CA GLU A 22 -1.52 19.18 -10.22
C GLU A 22 -1.64 20.18 -9.07
N GLY A 23 -0.57 20.94 -8.79
CA GLY A 23 -0.52 21.87 -7.66
C GLY A 23 -0.25 21.23 -6.29
N GLU A 24 -0.38 19.92 -6.16
CA GLU A 24 -0.11 19.19 -4.91
C GLU A 24 1.35 18.78 -4.79
N LYS A 25 1.82 18.54 -3.56
CA LYS A 25 3.21 18.10 -3.31
C LYS A 25 3.35 16.59 -3.15
N CYS A 26 2.26 15.89 -2.79
CA CYS A 26 2.31 14.49 -2.38
C CYS A 26 1.14 13.67 -2.94
N ILE A 27 1.39 12.40 -3.25
CA ILE A 27 0.37 11.44 -3.71
C ILE A 27 -0.75 11.25 -2.67
N THR A 28 -0.48 11.48 -1.39
CA THR A 28 -1.45 11.31 -0.31
C THR A 28 -2.56 12.37 -0.33
N SER A 29 -2.39 13.46 -1.08
CA SER A 29 -3.44 14.43 -1.37
C SER A 29 -4.45 13.93 -2.40
N HIS A 30 -4.12 12.89 -3.18
CA HIS A 30 -4.99 12.39 -4.25
C HIS A 30 -6.26 11.74 -3.68
N GLN A 31 -7.43 12.09 -4.21
CA GLN A 31 -8.72 11.60 -3.71
C GLN A 31 -8.82 10.07 -3.78
N THR A 32 -8.42 9.46 -4.90
CA THR A 32 -8.35 7.99 -5.03
C THR A 32 -7.47 7.31 -3.97
N PHE A 33 -6.41 7.97 -3.49
CA PHE A 33 -5.62 7.42 -2.39
C PHE A 33 -6.45 7.39 -1.10
N ARG A 34 -7.09 8.51 -0.77
CA ARG A 34 -7.92 8.63 0.44
C ARG A 34 -9.08 7.64 0.41
N ASP A 35 -9.84 7.62 -0.68
CA ASP A 35 -11.03 6.78 -0.79
C ASP A 35 -10.71 5.31 -1.03
N GLY A 36 -9.65 4.99 -1.76
CA GLY A 36 -9.32 3.61 -2.11
C GLY A 36 -8.41 2.90 -1.11
N CYS A 37 -7.56 3.65 -0.41
CA CYS A 37 -6.50 3.08 0.45
C CYS A 37 -6.67 3.42 1.93
N LEU A 38 -7.45 4.45 2.30
CA LEU A 38 -7.66 4.85 3.69
C LEU A 38 -9.11 4.72 4.17
N ASN A 39 -10.08 4.58 3.25
CA ASN A 39 -11.48 4.35 3.62
C ASN A 39 -11.71 2.89 4.01
N ILE A 40 -12.13 2.67 5.26
CA ILE A 40 -12.35 1.32 5.81
C ILE A 40 -13.38 0.51 5.02
N HIS A 41 -14.45 1.14 4.51
CA HIS A 41 -15.48 0.44 3.75
C HIS A 41 -14.98 -0.01 2.37
N ALA A 42 -14.17 0.83 1.72
CA ALA A 42 -13.53 0.46 0.45
C ALA A 42 -12.51 -0.68 0.66
N LEU A 43 -11.76 -0.64 1.76
CA LEU A 43 -10.84 -1.71 2.13
C LEU A 43 -11.55 -3.02 2.47
N GLU A 44 -12.72 -2.97 3.10
CA GLU A 44 -13.50 -4.17 3.42
C GLU A 44 -13.97 -4.89 2.13
N ILE A 45 -14.50 -4.14 1.16
CA ILE A 45 -14.88 -4.69 -0.15
C ILE A 45 -13.65 -5.26 -0.87
N ALA A 46 -12.54 -4.51 -0.85
CA ALA A 46 -11.27 -4.95 -1.43
C ALA A 46 -10.73 -6.22 -0.77
N TYR A 47 -10.93 -6.36 0.53
CA TYR A 47 -10.52 -7.51 1.32
C TYR A 47 -11.32 -8.75 0.93
N TYR A 48 -12.65 -8.66 0.80
CA TYR A 48 -13.45 -9.80 0.34
C TYR A 48 -13.07 -10.25 -1.08
N ALA A 49 -12.82 -9.29 -1.97
CA ALA A 49 -12.30 -9.62 -3.30
C ALA A 49 -10.94 -10.33 -3.20
N LEU A 50 -10.07 -9.93 -2.28
CA LEU A 50 -8.78 -10.59 -2.07
C LEU A 50 -8.91 -11.99 -1.45
N MET A 51 -9.84 -12.18 -0.50
CA MET A 51 -10.14 -13.46 0.12
C MET A 51 -10.54 -14.51 -0.92
N GLU A 52 -11.42 -14.12 -1.86
CA GLU A 52 -11.91 -15.02 -2.91
C GLU A 52 -10.76 -15.63 -3.73
N TYR A 53 -9.76 -14.83 -4.08
CA TYR A 53 -8.62 -15.31 -4.87
C TYR A 53 -7.47 -15.89 -4.03
N ARG A 54 -7.32 -15.49 -2.76
CA ARG A 54 -6.13 -15.75 -1.93
C ARG A 54 -6.42 -15.89 -0.42
N PRO A 55 -7.21 -16.90 0.00
CA PRO A 55 -7.64 -17.03 1.40
C PRO A 55 -6.47 -17.29 2.37
N ALA A 56 -5.45 -18.07 1.96
CA ALA A 56 -4.30 -18.40 2.80
C ALA A 56 -3.36 -17.22 3.11
N LEU A 57 -3.47 -16.10 2.38
CA LEU A 57 -2.62 -14.91 2.60
C LEU A 57 -3.14 -14.00 3.71
N LEU A 58 -4.29 -14.33 4.31
CA LEU A 58 -5.02 -13.44 5.22
C LEU A 58 -5.04 -13.97 6.66
N ASP A 59 -4.48 -15.14 6.91
CA ASP A 59 -4.39 -15.73 8.23
C ASP A 59 -3.30 -15.04 9.07
N GLY A 60 -3.64 -14.57 10.28
CA GLY A 60 -2.71 -13.96 11.23
C GLY A 60 -2.10 -12.59 10.85
N MET A 61 -2.58 -11.94 9.78
CA MET A 61 -2.03 -10.69 9.28
C MET A 61 -2.93 -9.49 9.56
N ASP A 62 -2.35 -8.29 9.67
CA ASP A 62 -3.14 -7.05 9.72
C ASP A 62 -3.80 -6.78 8.37
N ILE A 63 -5.06 -7.19 8.27
CA ILE A 63 -5.82 -7.21 7.03
C ILE A 63 -6.02 -5.81 6.44
N HIS A 64 -6.14 -4.77 7.28
CA HIS A 64 -6.42 -3.42 6.81
C HIS A 64 -5.17 -2.80 6.19
N ARG A 65 -4.03 -2.85 6.88
CA ARG A 65 -2.76 -2.34 6.33
C ARG A 65 -2.36 -3.09 5.08
N TYR A 66 -2.44 -4.42 5.09
CA TYR A 66 -2.09 -5.23 3.93
C TYR A 66 -2.99 -4.93 2.72
N THR A 67 -4.30 -4.85 2.94
CA THR A 67 -5.25 -4.54 1.86
C THR A 67 -5.04 -3.13 1.32
N ALA A 68 -4.76 -2.15 2.17
CA ALA A 68 -4.44 -0.78 1.75
C ALA A 68 -3.18 -0.73 0.87
N TYR A 69 -2.10 -1.41 1.27
CA TYR A 69 -0.88 -1.50 0.47
C TYR A 69 -1.13 -2.18 -0.88
N ARG A 70 -1.88 -3.28 -0.88
CA ARG A 70 -2.25 -4.01 -2.09
C ARG A 70 -3.10 -3.15 -3.04
N GLN A 71 -4.06 -2.41 -2.50
CA GLN A 71 -4.91 -1.50 -3.27
C GLN A 71 -4.10 -0.37 -3.91
N PHE A 72 -3.21 0.27 -3.15
CA PHE A 72 -2.32 1.30 -3.70
C PHE A 72 -1.47 0.75 -4.85
N VAL A 73 -0.87 -0.43 -4.64
CA VAL A 73 -0.07 -1.10 -5.66
C VAL A 73 -0.90 -1.42 -6.90
N ARG A 74 -2.15 -1.89 -6.71
CA ARG A 74 -3.09 -2.16 -7.81
C ARG A 74 -3.47 -0.90 -8.56
N TRP A 75 -3.65 0.22 -7.88
CA TRP A 75 -4.00 1.48 -8.50
C TRP A 75 -2.87 2.03 -9.40
N ILE A 76 -1.62 1.96 -8.94
CA ILE A 76 -0.47 2.52 -9.68
C ILE A 76 0.06 1.56 -10.77
N TRP A 77 0.07 0.25 -10.51
CA TRP A 77 0.67 -0.74 -11.42
C TRP A 77 -0.35 -1.68 -12.10
N HIS A 78 -1.64 -1.58 -11.79
CA HIS A 78 -2.73 -2.46 -12.26
C HIS A 78 -2.56 -3.92 -11.84
N VAL A 79 -1.66 -4.66 -12.49
CA VAL A 79 -1.35 -6.05 -12.18
C VAL A 79 0.16 -6.21 -12.11
N LEU A 80 0.66 -6.64 -10.96
CA LEU A 80 2.04 -7.07 -10.80
C LEU A 80 2.10 -8.59 -10.93
N GLY A 81 2.93 -9.07 -11.87
CA GLY A 81 3.22 -10.49 -12.01
C GLY A 81 3.92 -11.06 -10.76
N ALA A 82 3.86 -12.38 -10.60
CA ALA A 82 4.51 -13.08 -9.50
C ALA A 82 6.01 -12.73 -9.41
N GLY A 83 6.52 -12.58 -8.18
CA GLY A 83 7.93 -12.27 -7.92
C GLY A 83 8.32 -10.79 -8.05
N ARG A 84 7.45 -9.91 -8.56
CA ARG A 84 7.74 -8.47 -8.64
C ARG A 84 7.26 -7.74 -7.38
N ARG A 85 8.20 -7.36 -6.52
CA ARG A 85 7.94 -6.45 -5.40
C ARG A 85 8.31 -5.03 -5.80
N VAL A 86 7.42 -4.08 -5.54
CA VAL A 86 7.69 -2.64 -5.72
C VAL A 86 7.77 -1.97 -4.35
N PRO A 87 8.77 -1.11 -4.10
CA PRO A 87 8.84 -0.36 -2.86
C PRO A 87 7.72 0.68 -2.83
N LEU A 88 7.00 0.76 -1.71
CA LEU A 88 6.01 1.80 -1.47
C LEU A 88 6.69 3.12 -1.08
N PRO A 89 6.14 4.27 -1.47
CA PRO A 89 6.58 5.56 -0.94
C PRO A 89 6.43 5.64 0.58
N SER A 90 7.36 6.30 1.25
CA SER A 90 7.31 6.51 2.70
C SER A 90 6.05 7.25 3.14
N CYS A 91 5.60 8.25 2.38
CA CYS A 91 4.38 9.00 2.69
C CYS A 91 3.13 8.11 2.70
N VAL A 92 3.02 7.18 1.75
CA VAL A 92 1.91 6.21 1.68
C VAL A 92 1.96 5.26 2.87
N VAL A 93 3.16 4.76 3.17
CA VAL A 93 3.37 3.84 4.30
C VAL A 93 3.00 4.49 5.62
N SER A 94 3.45 5.72 5.87
CA SER A 94 3.12 6.48 7.06
C SER A 94 1.61 6.75 7.15
N SER A 95 0.99 7.29 6.11
CA SER A 95 -0.46 7.58 6.14
C SER A 95 -1.32 6.34 6.43
N VAL A 96 -0.97 5.18 5.87
CA VAL A 96 -1.68 3.93 6.16
C VAL A 96 -1.47 3.47 7.61
N ARG A 97 -0.25 3.62 8.15
CA ARG A 97 0.03 3.25 9.56
C ARG A 97 -0.65 4.17 10.56
N ASP A 98 -0.73 5.46 10.24
CA ASP A 98 -1.40 6.45 11.08
C ASP A 98 -2.93 6.19 11.09
N THR A 99 -3.49 5.75 9.96
CA THR A 99 -4.92 5.42 9.85
C THR A 99 -5.27 4.08 10.49
N PHE A 100 -4.38 3.08 10.36
CA PHE A 100 -4.60 1.72 10.86
C PHE A 100 -3.43 1.31 11.79
N PRO A 101 -3.43 1.77 13.06
CA PRO A 101 -2.40 1.42 14.03
C PRO A 101 -2.50 -0.07 14.43
N SER A 102 -1.34 -0.71 14.67
CA SER A 102 -1.28 -2.11 15.11
C SER A 102 -0.01 -2.39 15.90
N GLU A 103 -0.12 -3.27 16.88
CA GLU A 103 0.92 -3.57 17.88
C GLU A 103 2.10 -4.38 17.30
N ALA A 104 1.87 -5.16 16.25
CA ALA A 104 2.90 -5.96 15.57
C ALA A 104 3.21 -5.38 14.19
N TYR A 105 4.48 -4.97 13.99
CA TYR A 105 4.96 -4.45 12.71
C TYR A 105 6.10 -5.32 12.17
N THR A 106 5.87 -5.91 11.00
CA THR A 106 6.92 -6.48 10.16
C THR A 106 7.17 -5.53 8.99
N GLY A 107 8.41 -5.07 8.83
CA GLY A 107 8.78 -4.19 7.72
C GLY A 107 8.81 -4.91 6.37
N PHE A 108 9.15 -4.16 5.32
CA PHE A 108 9.36 -4.74 3.99
C PHE A 108 10.48 -5.78 4.08
N LYS A 109 10.15 -7.02 3.74
CA LYS A 109 11.12 -8.10 3.55
C LYS A 109 11.15 -8.45 2.07
N TYR A 110 12.27 -8.93 1.56
CA TYR A 110 12.30 -9.61 0.26
C TYR A 110 11.76 -11.05 0.42
N PRO A 111 11.27 -11.71 -0.65
CA PRO A 111 11.03 -13.14 -0.57
C PRO A 111 12.37 -13.84 -0.35
N GLU A 112 12.46 -14.67 0.68
CA GLU A 112 13.54 -15.65 0.79
C GLU A 112 13.24 -16.75 -0.25
N PHE A 113 14.22 -17.02 -1.12
CA PHE A 113 14.16 -18.10 -2.10
C PHE A 113 14.63 -19.40 -1.48
#